data_AF-A0A919MT26-F1
#
_entry.id   AF-A0A919MT26-F1
#
_cell.length_a   1.000
_cell.length_b   1.000
_cell.length_c   1.000
_cell.angle_alpha   90.00
_cell.angle_beta   90.00
_cell.angle_gamma   90.00
#
_symmetry.space_group_name_H-M   'P 1'
#
loop_
_entity.id
_entity.type
_entity.pdbx_description
1 polymer ?
#
loop_
_entity_poly.entity_id
_entity_poly.type
_entity_poly.pdbx_seq_one_letter_code
_entity_poly.pdbx_strand_id
1 'polypeptide(L)'
;MTAMSAPATATYKRHGVNVQFIADAAGRLVWASPALPGSVHDLTAARAHRIVKALTSSDVMAFADKGYQGARGSVHIPFKRRRFRPKLSRRQKAVNRAHAKIRARGERALATL
;
A
#
# COMPACT_ATOMS: atom_id res chain seq x y z
N MET A 1 6.12 0.75 9.64
CA MET A 1 6.29 -0.09 8.42
C MET A 1 5.47 0.52 7.28
N THR A 2 5.73 0.12 6.05
CA THR A 2 4.99 0.54 4.85
C THR A 2 4.44 -0.72 4.20
N ALA A 3 3.12 -0.81 4.03
CA ALA A 3 2.46 -1.94 3.38
C ALA A 3 1.95 -1.47 2.03
N MET A 4 2.31 -2.17 0.97
CA MET A 4 2.14 -1.66 -0.39
C MET A 4 1.77 -2.80 -1.33
N SER A 5 1.01 -2.48 -2.36
CA SER A 5 0.85 -3.35 -3.51
C SER A 5 1.60 -2.78 -4.71
N ALA A 6 2.16 -3.66 -5.54
CA ALA A 6 2.71 -3.29 -6.83
C ALA A 6 2.06 -4.19 -7.89
N PRO A 7 1.44 -3.62 -8.93
CA PRO A 7 1.15 -4.39 -10.12
C PRO A 7 2.49 -4.73 -10.79
N ALA A 8 2.86 -6.01 -10.81
CA ALA A 8 3.93 -6.47 -11.68
C ALA A 8 3.30 -6.75 -13.05
N THR A 9 3.46 -5.81 -13.97
CA THR A 9 3.13 -6.03 -15.38
C THR A 9 4.22 -6.92 -15.98
N ALA A 10 4.00 -8.24 -16.00
CA ALA A 10 4.74 -9.10 -16.91
C ALA A 10 4.38 -8.67 -18.33
N THR A 11 5.35 -8.10 -19.05
CA THR A 11 5.25 -7.95 -20.50
C THR A 11 5.02 -9.34 -21.09
N TYR A 12 4.29 -9.42 -22.20
CA TYR A 12 3.76 -10.64 -22.85
C TYR A 12 2.38 -11.10 -22.36
N LYS A 13 1.37 -10.43 -22.93
CA LYS A 13 0.02 -10.93 -23.26
C LYS A 13 -0.58 -11.96 -22.27
N ARG A 14 -1.44 -11.42 -21.39
CA ARG A 14 -2.50 -12.06 -20.56
C ARG A 14 -2.18 -12.15 -19.06
N HIS A 15 -2.96 -11.41 -18.28
CA HIS A 15 -3.04 -11.36 -16.82
C HIS A 15 -1.81 -10.74 -16.12
N GLY A 16 -1.85 -9.43 -15.86
CA GLY A 16 -0.92 -8.81 -14.89
C GLY A 16 -1.04 -9.51 -13.54
N VAL A 17 0.00 -9.50 -12.72
CA VAL A 17 -0.03 -10.08 -11.36
C VAL A 17 0.14 -8.99 -10.30
N ASN A 18 -0.50 -9.18 -9.15
CA ASN A 18 -0.45 -8.27 -8.01
C ASN A 18 0.33 -8.94 -6.88
N VAL A 19 1.44 -8.32 -6.47
CA VAL A 19 2.27 -8.76 -5.34
C VAL A 19 2.15 -7.73 -4.22
N GLN A 20 1.90 -8.22 -3.00
CA GLN A 20 1.90 -7.40 -1.79
C GLN A 20 3.27 -7.46 -1.14
N PHE A 21 3.71 -6.35 -0.56
CA PHE A 21 4.98 -6.28 0.13
C PHE A 21 4.92 -5.36 1.35
N ILE A 22 5.77 -5.66 2.32
CA ILE A 22 5.96 -4.86 3.52
C ILE A 22 7.42 -4.44 3.58
N ALA A 23 7.65 -3.14 3.71
CA ALA A 23 8.97 -2.57 3.97
C ALA A 23 9.01 -1.92 5.35
N ASP A 24 10.19 -1.87 5.97
CA ASP A 24 10.38 -1.12 7.20
C ASP A 24 10.51 0.39 6.96
N ALA A 25 10.68 1.18 8.03
CA ALA A 25 10.82 2.64 7.93
C ALA A 25 12.13 3.08 7.25
N ALA A 26 13.14 2.21 7.19
CA ALA A 26 14.40 2.44 6.48
C ALA A 26 14.27 2.15 4.98
N GLY A 27 13.17 1.53 4.53
CA GLY A 27 12.99 1.12 3.15
C GLY A 27 13.66 -0.22 2.84
N ARG A 28 13.78 -1.12 3.82
CA ARG A 28 14.20 -2.51 3.60
C ARG A 28 12.98 -3.40 3.43
N LEU A 29 12.99 -4.30 2.44
CA LEU A 29 11.92 -5.28 2.28
C LEU A 29 11.94 -6.24 3.48
N VAL A 30 10.80 -6.40 4.13
CA VAL A 30 10.60 -7.32 5.26
C VAL A 30 9.82 -8.56 4.83
N TRP A 31 8.90 -8.42 3.88
CA TRP A 31 8.05 -9.52 3.43
C TRP A 31 7.47 -9.24 2.05
N ALA A 32 7.27 -10.30 1.25
CA ALA A 32 6.56 -10.27 -0.03
C ALA A 32 5.56 -11.44 -0.12
N SER A 33 4.41 -11.20 -0.74
CA SER A 33 3.37 -12.21 -0.93
C SER A 33 3.60 -13.05 -2.18
N PRO A 34 3.00 -14.25 -2.25
CA PRO A 34 2.76 -14.90 -3.53
C PRO A 34 2.00 -13.97 -4.49
N ALA A 35 2.25 -14.14 -5.79
CA ALA A 35 1.58 -13.38 -6.83
C ALA A 35 0.09 -13.75 -6.91
N LEU A 36 -0.78 -12.73 -6.93
CA LEU A 36 -2.21 -12.86 -7.18
C LEU A 36 -2.53 -12.37 -8.60
N PRO A 37 -3.69 -12.75 -9.17
CA PRO A 37 -4.16 -12.11 -10.40
C PRO A 37 -4.26 -10.58 -10.23
N GLY A 38 -3.78 -9.83 -11.21
CA GLY A 38 -3.71 -8.36 -11.20
C GLY A 38 -5.06 -7.66 -11.22
N SER A 39 -6.14 -8.40 -11.47
CA SER A 39 -7.52 -7.94 -11.31
C SER A 39 -7.98 -7.90 -9.86
N VAL A 40 -7.25 -8.55 -8.94
CA VAL A 40 -7.58 -8.55 -7.51
C VAL A 40 -7.30 -7.18 -6.92
N HIS A 41 -8.33 -6.57 -6.35
CA HIS A 41 -8.21 -5.31 -5.62
C HIS A 41 -7.23 -5.44 -4.46
N ASP A 42 -6.38 -4.43 -4.24
CA ASP A 42 -5.29 -4.48 -3.26
C ASP A 42 -5.77 -4.78 -1.84
N LEU A 43 -6.90 -4.21 -1.43
CA LEU A 43 -7.49 -4.53 -0.12
C LEU A 43 -7.93 -6.00 -0.02
N THR A 44 -8.44 -6.58 -1.11
CA THR A 44 -8.83 -8.00 -1.15
C THR A 44 -7.60 -8.88 -1.06
N ALA A 45 -6.54 -8.56 -1.81
CA ALA A 45 -5.25 -9.24 -1.74
C ALA A 45 -4.65 -9.17 -0.32
N ALA A 46 -4.62 -7.99 0.29
CA ALA A 46 -4.11 -7.78 1.63
C ALA A 46 -4.92 -8.53 2.71
N ARG A 47 -6.23 -8.66 2.52
CA ARG A 47 -7.09 -9.48 3.40
C ARG A 47 -6.86 -10.97 3.19
N ALA A 48 -6.69 -11.43 1.95
CA ALA A 48 -6.37 -12.83 1.63
C ALA A 48 -5.07 -13.27 2.32
N HIS A 49 -4.06 -12.40 2.32
CA HIS A 49 -2.79 -12.64 3.00
C HIS A 49 -2.80 -12.28 4.50
N ARG A 50 -3.95 -11.89 5.06
CA ARG A 50 -4.12 -11.51 6.48
C ARG A 50 -3.20 -10.37 6.95
N ILE A 51 -2.64 -9.58 6.03
CA ILE A 51 -1.70 -8.49 6.31
C ILE A 51 -2.35 -7.44 7.22
N VAL A 52 -3.57 -7.01 6.88
CA VAL A 52 -4.31 -6.01 7.67
C VAL A 52 -4.57 -6.51 9.09
N LYS A 53 -4.89 -7.80 9.24
CA LYS A 53 -5.12 -8.43 10.55
C LYS A 53 -3.83 -8.48 11.37
N ALA A 54 -2.73 -8.93 10.77
CA ALA A 54 -1.44 -9.06 11.44
C ALA A 54 -0.88 -7.70 11.90
N LEU A 55 -1.00 -6.66 11.07
CA LEU A 55 -0.59 -5.30 11.42
C LEU A 55 -1.43 -4.74 12.58
N THR A 56 -2.74 -4.96 12.54
CA THR A 56 -3.65 -4.49 13.59
C THR A 56 -3.44 -5.23 14.90
N SER A 57 -3.27 -6.57 14.87
CA SER A 57 -3.05 -7.36 16.09
C SER A 57 -1.71 -7.09 16.76
N SER A 58 -0.72 -6.63 15.99
CA SER A 58 0.63 -6.32 16.48
C SER A 58 0.81 -4.83 16.82
N ASP A 59 -0.26 -4.03 16.71
CA ASP A 59 -0.25 -2.57 16.82
C ASP A 59 0.84 -1.88 15.96
N VAL A 60 1.13 -2.46 14.80
CA VAL A 60 2.14 -1.94 13.88
C VAL A 60 1.50 -0.96 12.92
N MET A 61 1.87 0.31 13.05
CA MET A 61 1.45 1.35 12.12
C MET A 61 2.03 1.10 10.71
N ALA A 62 1.12 1.01 9.73
CA ALA A 62 1.44 0.80 8.32
C ALA A 62 0.90 1.94 7.43
N PHE A 63 1.73 2.42 6.52
CA PHE A 63 1.33 3.39 5.49
C PHE A 63 1.05 2.66 4.18
N ALA A 64 -0.17 2.79 3.64
CA ALA A 64 -0.61 2.10 2.43
C ALA A 64 -1.18 3.04 1.36
N ASP A 65 -1.28 2.55 0.13
CA ASP A 65 -1.83 3.30 -0.99
C ASP A 65 -3.37 3.47 -0.92
N LYS A 66 -3.96 4.08 -1.95
CA LYS A 66 -5.40 4.36 -2.00
C LYS A 66 -6.25 3.11 -2.28
N GLY A 67 -5.67 2.05 -2.85
CA GLY A 67 -6.30 0.75 -3.07
C GLY A 67 -6.61 0.01 -1.76
N TYR A 68 -5.94 0.39 -0.67
CA TYR A 68 -6.22 -0.10 0.69
C TYR A 68 -7.38 0.63 1.39
N GLN A 69 -8.18 1.40 0.64
CA GLN A 69 -9.30 2.14 1.19
C GLN A 69 -10.31 1.17 1.84
N GLY A 70 -10.44 1.25 3.17
CA GLY A 70 -11.32 0.37 3.95
C GLY A 70 -10.59 -0.70 4.78
N ALA A 71 -9.26 -0.71 4.80
CA ALA A 71 -8.46 -1.58 5.66
C ALA A 71 -8.81 -1.43 7.15
N ARG A 72 -9.06 -0.19 7.63
CA ARG A 72 -9.27 0.15 9.06
C ARG A 72 -8.08 -0.34 9.93
N GLY A 73 -8.15 -0.16 11.25
CA GLY A 73 -7.08 -0.54 12.18
C GLY A 73 -5.81 0.30 12.00
N SER A 74 -4.64 -0.33 12.10
CA SER A 74 -3.33 0.33 12.08
C SER A 74 -2.83 0.72 10.68
N VAL A 75 -3.70 0.65 9.66
CA VAL A 75 -3.39 0.99 8.26
C VAL A 75 -3.82 2.42 7.91
N HIS A 76 -2.84 3.29 7.69
CA HIS A 76 -3.03 4.69 7.32
C HIS A 76 -2.96 4.88 5.80
N ILE A 77 -4.04 5.43 5.25
CA ILE A 77 -4.18 5.76 3.83
C ILE A 77 -4.17 7.28 3.62
N PRO A 78 -3.68 7.80 2.48
CA PRO A 78 -3.69 9.22 2.20
C PRO A 78 -5.12 9.74 2.00
N PHE A 79 -5.35 11.01 2.32
CA PHE A 79 -6.64 11.67 2.10
C PHE A 79 -6.99 11.68 0.61
N LYS A 80 -8.19 11.18 0.29
CA LYS A 80 -8.73 11.13 -1.08
C LYS A 80 -9.60 12.35 -1.36
N ARG A 81 -9.33 13.06 -2.46
CA ARG A 81 -10.26 14.06 -2.99
C ARG A 81 -11.50 13.34 -3.54
N ARG A 82 -12.70 13.78 -3.15
CA ARG A 82 -13.97 13.29 -3.70
C ARG A 82 -14.55 14.34 -4.64
N ARG A 83 -15.16 13.91 -5.76
CA ARG A 83 -15.68 14.78 -6.83
C ARG A 83 -16.61 15.87 -6.31
N PHE A 84 -17.51 15.52 -5.39
CA PHE A 84 -18.53 16.41 -4.82
C PHE A 84 -18.18 16.92 -3.41
N ARG A 85 -16.89 16.93 -3.05
CA ARG A 85 -16.43 17.47 -1.76
C ARG A 85 -15.42 18.59 -2.00
N PRO A 86 -15.26 19.51 -1.03
CA PRO A 86 -14.23 20.54 -1.09
C PRO A 86 -12.84 19.96 -1.39
N LYS A 87 -11.98 20.78 -2.00
CA LYS A 87 -10.57 20.42 -2.23
C LYS A 87 -9.90 20.09 -0.90
N LEU A 88 -8.89 19.22 -0.94
CA LEU A 88 -8.09 18.90 0.25
C LEU A 88 -7.48 20.16 0.85
N SER A 89 -7.59 20.30 2.17
CA SER A 89 -7.00 21.41 2.91
C SER A 89 -5.47 21.38 2.81
N ARG A 90 -4.82 22.51 3.11
CA ARG A 90 -3.34 22.60 3.13
C ARG A 90 -2.72 21.54 4.06
N ARG A 91 -3.35 21.29 5.21
CA ARG A 91 -2.94 20.25 6.18
C ARG A 91 -3.08 18.85 5.61
N GLN A 92 -4.20 18.53 4.98
CA GLN A 92 -4.40 17.22 4.33
C GLN A 92 -3.39 16.97 3.20
N LYS A 93 -3.09 18.00 2.40
CA LYS A 93 -2.04 17.92 1.38
C LYS A 93 -0.65 17.70 1.99
N ALA A 94 -0.34 18.35 3.10
CA ALA A 94 0.93 18.15 3.81
C ALA A 94 1.07 16.71 4.33
N VAL A 95 0.02 16.16 4.93
CA VAL A 95 -0.03 14.75 5.35
C VAL A 95 0.16 13.82 4.16
N ASN A 96 -0.54 14.06 3.04
CA ASN A 96 -0.37 13.26 1.83
C ASN A 96 1.05 13.30 1.27
N ARG A 97 1.75 14.45 1.35
CA ARG A 97 3.15 14.57 0.94
C ARG A 97 4.09 13.77 1.85
N ALA A 98 3.88 13.84 3.17
CA ALA A 98 4.65 13.04 4.12
C ALA A 98 4.42 11.54 3.89
N HIS A 99 3.15 11.15 3.68
CA HIS A 99 2.74 9.79 3.34
C HIS A 99 3.44 9.30 2.06
N ALA A 100 3.43 10.10 1.00
CA ALA A 100 4.11 9.78 -0.26
C ALA A 100 5.63 9.62 -0.09
N LYS A 101 6.29 10.42 0.76
CA LYS A 101 7.73 10.28 1.04
C LYS A 101 8.06 8.96 1.73
N ILE A 102 7.24 8.53 2.69
CA ILE A 102 7.40 7.24 3.37
C ILE A 102 7.22 6.10 2.37
N ARG A 103 6.19 6.19 1.53
CA ARG A 103 5.94 5.23 0.46
C ARG A 103 7.08 5.13 -0.55
N ALA A 104 7.61 6.25 -1.02
CA ALA A 104 8.72 6.27 -1.98
C ALA A 104 10.01 5.64 -1.44
N ARG A 105 10.17 5.50 -0.11
CA ARG A 105 11.27 4.72 0.48
C ARG A 105 10.97 3.22 0.43
N GLY A 106 9.72 2.82 0.69
CA GLY A 106 9.28 1.43 0.56
C GLY A 106 9.29 0.93 -0.90
N GLU A 107 8.89 1.75 -1.87
CA GLU A 107 8.93 1.39 -3.30
C GLU A 107 10.37 1.21 -3.80
N ARG A 108 11.32 2.00 -3.30
CA ARG A 108 12.74 1.82 -3.61
C ARG A 108 13.31 0.50 -3.09
N ALA A 109 12.78 -0.02 -1.99
CA ALA A 109 13.15 -1.34 -1.48
C ALA A 109 12.94 -2.42 -2.53
N LEU A 110 11.82 -2.37 -3.27
CA LEU A 110 11.52 -3.29 -4.36
C LEU A 110 12.43 -3.10 -5.57
N ALA A 111 12.75 -1.86 -5.91
CA ALA A 111 13.60 -1.56 -7.06
C ALA A 111 15.06 -2.01 -6.87
N THR A 112 15.44 -2.40 -5.65
CA THR A 112 16.79 -2.85 -5.31
C THR A 112 16.86 -4.38 -5.12
N LEU A 113 15.76 -5.10 -5.38
CA LEU A 113 15.72 -6.57 -5.44
C LEU A 113 15.92 -7.03 -6.89
#